data_AF-A0AAW9NRS8-F1
#
_entry.id   AF-A0AAW9NRS8-F1
#
_cell.length_a   1.000
_cell.length_b   1.000
_cell.length_c   1.000
_cell.angle_alpha   90.00
_cell.angle_beta   90.00
_cell.angle_gamma   90.00
#
_symmetry.space_group_name_H-M   'P 1'
#
loop_
_entity.id
_entity.type
_entity.pdbx_description
1 polymer ?
#
loop_
_entity_poly.entity_id
_entity_poly.type
_entity_poly.pdbx_seq_one_letter_code
_entity_poly.pdbx_strand_id
1 'polypeptide(L)'
;MQIVQVHYCVNDVMQMLSTKVFLEQNDDGEPTSVCYEVQGYRSLPVDSTEFAVKNLQKVLPQNMKIAACQTCMFGNFNPYGDMDNEIFCLKGLDVQNKRDVCAVFEGEEQISERSRTLLAFCSAYKPIDEQERYTYNDWAYLK
;
A
#
# COMPACT_ATOMS: atom_id res chain seq x y z
N MET A 1 11.75 -11.95 -12.18
CA MET A 1 12.17 -11.29 -10.93
C MET A 1 12.59 -9.87 -11.24
N GLN A 2 12.03 -8.90 -10.53
CA GLN A 2 12.43 -7.49 -10.58
C GLN A 2 12.90 -7.04 -9.20
N ILE A 3 13.65 -5.93 -9.13
CA ILE A 3 14.07 -5.32 -7.87
C ILE A 3 13.49 -3.91 -7.83
N VAL A 4 12.77 -3.60 -6.75
CA VAL A 4 12.19 -2.28 -6.49
C VAL A 4 12.81 -1.69 -5.22
N GLN A 5 12.87 -0.35 -5.15
CA GLN A 5 13.30 0.36 -3.95
C GLN A 5 12.08 0.68 -3.09
N VAL A 6 12.06 0.16 -1.87
CA VAL A 6 10.92 0.33 -0.94
C VAL A 6 11.44 0.98 0.34
N HIS A 7 10.68 1.95 0.85
CA HIS A 7 10.98 2.55 2.13
C HIS A 7 10.42 1.68 3.26
N TYR A 8 11.21 1.55 4.31
CA TYR A 8 10.89 0.83 5.53
C TYR A 8 11.24 1.70 6.74
N CYS A 9 10.41 1.63 7.78
CA CYS A 9 10.76 2.08 9.12
C CYS A 9 11.48 0.95 9.84
N VAL A 10 12.78 1.07 10.13
CA VAL A 10 13.57 0.07 10.85
C VAL A 10 14.11 0.72 12.13
N ASN A 11 13.67 0.24 13.29
CA ASN A 11 13.97 0.87 14.60
C ASN A 11 13.64 2.37 14.60
N ASP A 12 12.46 2.74 14.11
CA ASP A 12 11.99 4.13 13.99
C ASP A 12 12.80 5.02 13.03
N VAL A 13 13.73 4.44 12.26
CA VAL A 13 14.52 5.13 11.24
C VAL A 13 14.03 4.73 9.85
N MET A 14 13.69 5.72 9.02
CA MET A 14 13.38 5.49 7.61
C MET A 14 14.62 5.06 6.84
N GLN A 15 14.51 3.93 6.14
CA GLN A 15 15.55 3.36 5.30
C GLN A 15 14.96 2.89 3.97
N MET A 16 15.71 3.07 2.89
CA MET A 16 15.36 2.52 1.58
C MET A 16 16.09 1.19 1.40
N LEU A 17 15.34 0.12 1.14
CA LEU A 17 15.90 -1.22 0.94
C LEU A 17 15.47 -1.76 -0.42
N SER A 18 16.37 -2.54 -1.03
CA SER A 18 16.09 -3.29 -2.24
C SER A 18 15.20 -4.48 -1.92
N THR A 19 14.03 -4.53 -2.55
CA THR A 19 13.03 -5.58 -2.38
C THR A 19 12.85 -6.30 -3.70
N LYS A 20 13.05 -7.63 -3.69
CA LYS A 20 12.81 -8.47 -4.86
C LYS A 20 11.31 -8.68 -5.01
N VAL A 21 10.83 -8.65 -6.25
CA VAL A 21 9.46 -9.02 -6.60
C VAL A 21 9.51 -10.19 -7.58
N PHE A 22 8.79 -11.23 -7.23
CA PHE A 22 8.49 -12.38 -8.06
C PHE A 22 7.05 -12.20 -8.53
N LEU A 23 6.88 -11.96 -9.82
CA LEU A 23 5.59 -11.69 -10.45
C LEU A 23 5.42 -12.66 -11.61
N GLU A 24 4.32 -13.40 -11.59
CA GLU A 24 3.78 -14.19 -12.70
C GLU A 24 2.41 -13.60 -13.06
N GLN A 25 2.14 -13.53 -14.36
CA GLN A 25 0.92 -12.92 -14.91
C GLN A 25 0.29 -13.87 -15.92
N ASN A 26 -1.03 -13.77 -16.11
CA ASN A 26 -1.74 -14.42 -17.21
C ASN A 26 -1.56 -13.63 -18.53
N ASP A 27 -2.18 -14.11 -19.61
CA ASP A 27 -2.09 -13.49 -20.94
C ASP A 27 -2.73 -12.08 -20.99
N ASP A 28 -3.66 -11.78 -20.09
CA ASP A 28 -4.30 -10.47 -19.94
C ASP A 28 -3.46 -9.49 -19.09
N GLY A 29 -2.31 -9.94 -18.58
CA GLY A 29 -1.42 -9.15 -17.73
C GLY A 29 -1.87 -9.06 -16.27
N GLU A 30 -2.89 -9.81 -15.86
CA GLU A 30 -3.32 -9.87 -14.47
C GLU A 30 -2.38 -10.77 -13.66
N PRO A 31 -2.03 -10.39 -12.42
CA PRO A 31 -1.18 -11.23 -11.58
C PRO A 31 -1.83 -12.58 -11.25
N THR A 32 -1.08 -13.65 -11.43
CA THR A 32 -1.46 -15.00 -10.98
C THR A 32 -0.65 -15.42 -9.75
N SER A 33 0.52 -14.80 -9.55
CA SER A 33 1.39 -15.02 -8.40
C SER A 33 2.31 -13.82 -8.19
N VAL A 34 2.19 -13.16 -7.04
CA VAL A 34 3.00 -12.04 -6.58
C VAL A 34 3.60 -12.39 -5.24
N CYS A 35 4.91 -12.19 -5.11
CA CYS A 35 5.64 -12.40 -3.88
C CYS A 35 6.79 -11.41 -3.74
N TYR A 36 6.99 -10.89 -2.54
CA TYR A 36 8.07 -9.97 -2.21
C TYR A 36 9.10 -10.63 -1.29
N GLU A 37 10.36 -10.27 -1.46
CA GLU A 37 11.45 -10.68 -0.56
C GLU A 37 12.37 -9.50 -0.25
N VAL A 38 12.64 -9.27 1.05
CA VAL A 38 13.59 -8.26 1.53
C VAL A 38 14.40 -8.85 2.69
N GLN A 39 15.73 -8.72 2.62
CA GLN A 39 16.65 -9.22 3.66
C GLN A 39 16.41 -10.69 4.10
N GLY A 40 15.92 -11.53 3.19
CA GLY A 40 15.62 -12.95 3.45
C GLY A 40 14.22 -13.22 3.99
N TYR A 41 13.43 -12.19 4.34
CA TYR A 41 12.02 -12.33 4.66
C TYR A 41 11.18 -12.32 3.39
N ARG A 42 10.32 -13.33 3.22
CA ARG A 42 9.57 -13.55 1.98
C ARG A 42 8.08 -13.74 2.24
N SER A 43 7.24 -13.00 1.51
CA SER A 43 5.79 -13.15 1.57
C SER A 43 5.33 -14.48 0.96
N LEU A 44 4.14 -14.97 1.34
CA LEU A 44 3.48 -16.02 0.58
C LEU A 44 3.14 -15.52 -0.84
N PRO A 45 3.27 -16.36 -1.88
CA PRO A 45 2.77 -16.05 -3.21
C PRO A 45 1.23 -15.98 -3.21
N VAL A 46 0.68 -14.93 -3.80
CA VAL A 46 -0.77 -14.67 -3.92
C VAL A 46 -1.07 -13.95 -5.23
N ASP A 47 -2.31 -13.96 -5.69
CA ASP A 47 -2.77 -13.36 -6.96
C ASP A 47 -3.05 -11.84 -6.89
N SER A 48 -2.72 -11.19 -5.77
CA SER A 48 -2.92 -9.75 -5.56
C SER A 48 -1.66 -9.10 -4.99
N THR A 49 -1.25 -7.98 -5.59
CA THR A 49 -0.14 -7.17 -5.09
C THR A 49 -0.45 -6.65 -3.67
N GLU A 50 -1.70 -6.27 -3.42
CA GLU A 50 -2.16 -5.82 -2.10
C GLU A 50 -1.90 -6.87 -1.02
N PHE A 51 -2.35 -8.10 -1.24
CA PHE A 51 -2.18 -9.19 -0.30
C PHE A 51 -0.71 -9.62 -0.18
N ALA A 52 0.07 -9.55 -1.26
CA ALA A 52 1.49 -9.86 -1.22
C ALA A 52 2.25 -8.86 -0.32
N VAL A 53 1.93 -7.56 -0.40
CA VAL A 53 2.51 -6.54 0.50
C VAL A 53 2.08 -6.76 1.95
N LYS A 54 0.79 -7.02 2.21
CA LYS A 54 0.29 -7.33 3.57
C LYS A 54 0.98 -8.58 4.14
N ASN A 55 1.14 -9.62 3.33
CA ASN A 55 1.80 -10.86 3.75
C ASN A 55 3.30 -10.66 3.94
N LEU A 56 3.95 -9.78 3.18
CA LEU A 56 5.33 -9.40 3.44
C LEU A 56 5.44 -8.78 4.84
N GLN A 57 4.60 -7.80 5.15
CA GLN A 57 4.67 -7.14 6.45
C GLN A 57 4.47 -8.08 7.63
N LYS A 58 3.62 -9.11 7.50
CA LYS A 58 3.38 -10.12 8.54
C LYS A 58 4.62 -10.96 8.86
N VAL A 59 5.54 -11.13 7.90
CA VAL A 59 6.77 -11.90 8.09
C VAL A 59 7.99 -11.04 8.43
N LEU A 60 7.87 -9.72 8.35
CA LEU A 60 8.93 -8.81 8.78
C LEU A 60 9.08 -8.83 10.31
N PRO A 61 10.28 -8.60 10.84
CA PRO A 61 10.48 -8.49 12.28
C PRO A 61 9.72 -7.28 12.84
N GLN A 62 9.34 -7.33 14.12
CA GLN A 62 8.48 -6.32 14.76
C GLN A 62 9.02 -4.88 14.68
N ASN A 63 10.34 -4.73 14.62
CA ASN A 63 11.01 -3.44 14.51
C ASN A 63 11.10 -2.92 13.07
N MET A 64 10.49 -3.61 12.09
CA MET A 64 10.52 -3.28 10.67
C MET A 64 9.10 -3.16 10.11
N LYS A 65 8.78 -1.97 9.60
CA LYS A 65 7.47 -1.68 8.97
C LYS A 65 7.66 -1.14 7.56
N ILE A 66 6.81 -1.55 6.65
CA ILE A 66 6.73 -0.98 5.30
C ILE A 66 6.25 0.47 5.46
N ALA A 67 6.96 1.40 4.79
CA ALA A 67 6.63 2.80 4.77
C ALA A 67 6.32 3.21 3.33
N ALA A 68 5.06 3.11 2.95
CA ALA A 68 4.59 3.37 1.60
C ALA A 68 3.15 3.90 1.57
N CYS A 69 2.65 4.27 0.38
CA CYS A 69 1.30 4.77 0.16
C CYS A 69 0.22 3.86 0.77
N GLN A 70 0.35 2.54 0.64
CA GLN A 70 -0.59 1.57 1.22
C GLN A 70 -0.68 1.64 2.76
N THR A 71 0.43 1.98 3.41
CA THR A 71 0.54 2.13 4.88
C THR A 71 0.42 3.58 5.35
N CYS A 72 0.08 4.50 4.45
CA CYS A 72 0.01 5.92 4.72
C CYS A 72 -1.43 6.31 5.11
N MET A 73 -1.61 7.14 6.13
CA MET A 73 -2.93 7.67 6.52
C MET A 73 -3.65 8.44 5.38
N PHE A 74 -2.90 8.90 4.37
CA PHE A 74 -3.45 9.59 3.22
C PHE A 74 -3.83 8.65 2.06
N GLY A 75 -3.32 7.42 2.05
CA GLY A 75 -3.66 6.44 1.03
C GLY A 75 -5.05 5.86 1.30
N ASN A 76 -5.89 5.73 0.28
CA ASN A 76 -7.19 5.04 0.37
C ASN A 76 -7.41 4.19 -0.88
N PHE A 77 -7.89 2.95 -0.69
CA PHE A 77 -8.48 2.18 -1.77
C PHE A 77 -9.80 2.81 -2.24
N ASN A 78 -10.13 2.58 -3.50
CA ASN A 78 -11.41 2.99 -4.06
C ASN A 78 -12.51 2.06 -3.50
N PRO A 79 -13.52 2.58 -2.78
CA PRO A 79 -14.59 1.75 -2.22
C PRO A 79 -15.49 1.10 -3.29
N TYR A 80 -15.40 1.54 -4.55
CA TYR A 80 -16.18 1.03 -5.68
C TYR A 80 -15.42 0.04 -6.57
N GLY A 81 -14.18 -0.30 -6.21
CA GLY A 81 -13.32 -1.19 -6.95
C GLY A 81 -12.03 -0.50 -7.39
N ASP A 82 -10.92 -1.21 -7.24
CA ASP A 82 -9.57 -0.75 -7.55
C ASP A 82 -8.91 -1.67 -8.58
N MET A 83 -7.89 -1.13 -9.27
CA MET A 83 -6.98 -1.93 -10.06
C MET A 83 -5.90 -2.55 -9.16
N ASP A 84 -5.36 -3.70 -9.55
CA ASP A 84 -4.22 -4.26 -8.80
C ASP A 84 -3.08 -3.25 -8.73
N ASN A 85 -2.44 -3.22 -7.56
CA ASN A 85 -1.34 -2.32 -7.24
C ASN A 85 -1.71 -0.81 -7.25
N GLU A 86 -2.99 -0.44 -7.15
CA GLU A 86 -3.47 0.94 -7.13
C GLU A 86 -3.92 1.41 -5.73
N ILE A 87 -3.59 2.66 -5.40
CA ILE A 87 -4.12 3.35 -4.22
C ILE A 87 -4.19 4.85 -4.47
N PHE A 88 -5.14 5.55 -3.85
CA PHE A 88 -5.35 6.97 -4.08
C PHE A 88 -4.85 7.84 -2.93
N CYS A 89 -4.13 8.90 -3.26
CA CYS A 89 -3.65 9.88 -2.28
C CYS A 89 -4.73 10.94 -2.01
N LEU A 90 -5.35 10.86 -0.83
CA LEU A 90 -6.37 11.81 -0.38
C LEU A 90 -5.78 12.96 0.46
N LYS A 91 -4.46 13.19 0.38
CA LYS A 91 -3.81 14.33 1.04
C LYS A 91 -4.47 15.64 0.58
N GLY A 92 -4.72 16.52 1.55
CA GLY A 92 -5.36 17.82 1.32
C GLY A 92 -6.89 17.77 1.24
N LEU A 93 -7.50 16.58 1.34
CA LEU A 93 -8.95 16.42 1.45
C LEU A 93 -9.32 16.20 2.92
N ASP A 94 -10.51 16.66 3.32
CA ASP A 94 -11.05 16.37 4.65
C ASP A 94 -11.82 15.04 4.61
N VAL A 95 -11.28 14.01 5.26
CA VAL A 95 -11.84 12.65 5.27
C VAL A 95 -11.81 12.14 6.70
N GLN A 96 -12.97 12.05 7.31
CA GLN A 96 -13.17 11.70 8.71
C GLN A 96 -13.93 10.38 8.88
N ASN A 97 -14.59 9.90 7.83
CA ASN A 97 -15.38 8.68 7.87
C ASN A 97 -15.53 8.04 6.48
N LYS A 98 -16.15 6.85 6.44
CA LYS A 98 -16.42 6.11 5.20
C LYS A 98 -17.19 6.91 4.15
N ARG A 99 -18.18 7.71 4.56
CA ARG A 99 -19.01 8.51 3.64
C ARG A 99 -18.16 9.57 2.93
N ASP A 100 -17.21 10.17 3.63
CA ASP A 100 -16.31 11.16 3.04
C ASP A 100 -15.42 10.51 1.97
N VAL A 101 -14.90 9.30 2.23
CA VAL A 101 -14.16 8.53 1.21
C VAL A 101 -15.05 8.29 -0.01
N CYS A 102 -16.25 7.74 0.17
CA CYS A 102 -17.20 7.53 -0.93
C CYS A 102 -17.45 8.81 -1.75
N ALA A 103 -17.68 9.95 -1.08
CA ALA A 103 -17.92 11.23 -1.75
C ALA A 103 -16.73 11.71 -2.59
N VAL A 104 -15.49 11.43 -2.15
CA VAL A 104 -14.29 11.75 -2.93
C VAL A 104 -14.24 10.97 -4.25
N PHE A 105 -14.64 9.70 -4.24
CA PHE A 105 -14.64 8.84 -5.43
C PHE A 105 -15.86 9.04 -6.33
N GLU A 106 -16.97 9.57 -5.82
CA GLU A 106 -18.16 9.94 -6.62
C GLU A 106 -17.98 11.23 -7.44
N GLY A 107 -17.05 12.12 -7.04
CA GLY A 107 -16.85 13.44 -7.66
C GLY A 107 -16.02 13.46 -8.95
N GLU A 108 -15.64 12.29 -9.47
CA GLU A 108 -14.94 11.89 -10.71
C GLU A 108 -13.91 12.79 -11.45
N GLU A 109 -13.82 14.11 -11.30
CA GLU A 109 -12.99 14.88 -12.26
C GLU A 109 -11.47 14.83 -12.02
N GLN A 110 -10.96 14.41 -10.85
CA GLN A 110 -9.52 14.46 -10.55
C GLN A 110 -8.97 13.26 -9.76
N ILE A 111 -9.73 12.17 -9.64
CA ILE A 111 -9.31 11.03 -8.83
C ILE A 111 -8.15 10.26 -9.48
N SER A 112 -8.11 10.19 -10.80
CA SER A 112 -7.03 9.54 -11.56
C SER A 112 -5.65 10.17 -11.28
N GLU A 113 -5.58 11.50 -11.15
CA GLU A 113 -4.33 12.22 -10.80
C GLU A 113 -3.83 11.91 -9.39
N ARG A 114 -4.72 11.38 -8.54
CA ARG A 114 -4.42 10.95 -7.16
C ARG A 114 -3.99 9.49 -7.09
N SER A 115 -4.10 8.72 -8.17
CA SER A 115 -3.66 7.33 -8.23
C SER A 115 -2.15 7.20 -8.00
N ARG A 116 -1.76 6.22 -7.20
CA ARG A 116 -0.39 5.89 -6.80
C ARG A 116 -0.24 4.38 -6.77
N THR A 117 1.01 3.93 -6.82
CA THR A 117 1.37 2.53 -6.61
C THR A 117 1.44 2.20 -5.12
N LEU A 118 1.07 0.99 -4.70
CA LEU A 118 1.01 0.62 -3.27
C LEU A 118 2.32 0.88 -2.51
N LEU A 119 3.44 0.50 -3.11
CA LEU A 119 4.79 0.64 -2.54
C LEU A 119 5.46 1.99 -2.85
N ALA A 120 4.75 2.94 -3.46
CA ALA A 120 5.28 4.28 -3.67
C ALA A 120 5.48 5.00 -2.33
N PHE A 121 6.46 5.91 -2.27
CA PHE A 121 6.75 6.72 -1.10
C PHE A 121 6.73 8.21 -1.44
N CYS A 122 6.36 9.05 -0.47
CA CYS A 122 6.44 10.50 -0.62
C CYS A 122 6.89 11.17 0.68
N SER A 123 7.40 12.40 0.59
CA SER A 123 7.89 13.18 1.74
C SER A 123 6.82 13.51 2.79
N ALA A 124 5.54 13.35 2.44
CA ALA A 124 4.42 13.57 3.35
C ALA A 124 3.90 12.27 3.97
N TYR A 125 4.62 11.16 3.83
CA TYR A 125 4.26 9.89 4.46
C TYR A 125 4.03 10.07 5.96
N LYS A 126 2.92 9.51 6.43
CA LYS A 126 2.59 9.35 7.85
C LYS A 126 1.91 7.99 8.01
N PRO A 127 2.28 7.19 9.03
CA PRO A 127 1.64 5.91 9.28
C PRO A 127 0.13 6.10 9.50
N ILE A 128 -0.66 5.06 9.21
CA ILE A 128 -2.10 5.06 9.50
C ILE A 128 -2.33 5.29 11.00
N ASP A 129 -3.15 6.28 11.31
CA ASP A 129 -3.67 6.57 12.64
C ASP A 129 -5.18 6.86 12.53
N GLU A 130 -5.98 5.90 12.97
CA GLU A 130 -7.45 5.97 12.91
C GLU A 130 -8.04 7.06 13.81
N GLN A 131 -7.27 7.60 14.77
CA GLN A 131 -7.70 8.72 15.60
C GLN A 131 -7.52 10.06 14.88
N GLU A 132 -6.53 10.15 13.99
CA GLU A 132 -6.29 11.36 13.20
C GLU A 132 -7.11 11.40 11.91
N ARG A 133 -7.34 10.24 11.27
CA ARG A 133 -7.96 10.19 9.95
C ARG A 133 -8.55 8.80 9.63
N TYR A 134 -9.72 8.80 8.99
CA TYR A 134 -10.30 7.58 8.45
C TYR A 134 -9.56 7.12 7.20
N THR A 135 -9.28 5.81 7.11
CA THR A 135 -8.75 5.17 5.90
C THR A 135 -9.60 3.96 5.52
N TYR A 136 -9.89 3.82 4.24
CA TYR A 136 -10.43 2.62 3.61
C TYR A 136 -9.32 1.60 3.27
N ASN A 137 -8.14 1.75 3.88
CA ASN A 137 -7.07 0.75 3.79
C ASN A 137 -7.26 -0.25 4.91
N ASP A 138 -7.74 -1.45 4.59
CA ASP A 138 -7.86 -2.50 5.57
C ASP A 138 -6.50 -3.17 5.83
N TRP A 139 -5.64 -2.49 6.58
CA TRP A 139 -4.41 -3.03 7.16
C TRP A 139 -4.65 -3.62 8.56
N ALA A 140 -5.89 -4.00 8.90
CA ALA A 140 -6.47 -4.13 10.25
C ALA A 140 -5.73 -4.96 11.33
N TYR A 141 -4.53 -5.50 11.15
CA TYR A 141 -3.91 -6.42 12.11
C TYR A 141 -2.38 -6.29 12.27
N LEU A 142 -1.81 -5.07 12.23
CA LEU A 142 -0.43 -4.83 12.71
C LEU A 142 -0.39 -4.16 14.08
N LYS A 143 -1.40 -4.45 14.90
CA LYS A 143 -1.28 -4.37 16.36
C LYS A 143 -0.77 -5.70 16.89
#